data_AF-A0A673SK75-F1
#
_entry.id   AF-A0A673SK75-F1
#
_cell.length_a   1.000
_cell.length_b   1.000
_cell.length_c   1.000
_cell.angle_alpha   90.00
_cell.angle_beta   90.00
_cell.angle_gamma   90.00
#
_symmetry.space_group_name_H-M   'P 1'
#
loop_
_entity.id
_entity.type
_entity.pdbx_description
1 polymer ?
#
loop_
_entity_poly.entity_id
_entity_poly.type
_entity_poly.pdbx_seq_one_letter_code
_entity_poly.pdbx_strand_id
1 'polypeptide(L)'
;MAVPGRGFSLLCCRLGRVLTLGGSVVLPLGVPGAAGCALRGFRSSGVRHDAVIISGTEMAKQIQKEIQRGVESWISLGNRRPHLSIILVGDNPASHTYVRKKIRAASAVGICSEIILKPKDVSQEELLDITDQLNMDPRVSGILVQLPLPDHVDERTVCNGIAPEKDVDGFHVINIGRLCLDQHSLIPATASAVWEIIKRTGIETFGKNVVVAGRSKNVGMPIAMLLHTDGEHERPGGDATVTIAHRYTPKEQLKIHTQLADVIIVAAETVGFTYKIQNSVSKEEVGHLCSSQTLDRVKFTLFYKQGKNPSICIHAYVFLVLSTGRWVILFQEPLPFSYE
;
A
#
# COMPACT_ATOMS: atom_id res chain seq x y z
N MET A 1 -30.31 35.48 27.04
CA MET A 1 -31.62 35.32 26.38
C MET A 1 -32.02 33.87 26.50
N ALA A 2 -33.25 33.62 26.95
CA ALA A 2 -33.77 32.34 27.40
C ALA A 2 -34.72 31.70 26.37
N VAL A 3 -34.59 30.37 26.17
CA VAL A 3 -35.65 29.31 26.09
C VAL A 3 -36.68 29.40 24.92
N PRO A 4 -37.38 28.32 24.45
CA PRO A 4 -37.53 26.89 24.87
C PRO A 4 -37.22 25.87 23.74
N GLY A 5 -37.21 24.53 23.91
CA GLY A 5 -37.85 23.62 24.86
C GLY A 5 -39.00 22.84 24.20
N ARG A 6 -38.87 21.49 24.11
CA ARG A 6 -39.87 20.39 23.90
C ARG A 6 -39.12 19.19 23.29
N GLY A 7 -39.28 17.92 23.67
CA GLY A 7 -40.16 17.22 24.60
C GLY A 7 -39.93 15.70 24.40
N PHE A 8 -39.96 14.95 25.50
CA PHE A 8 -39.86 13.48 25.61
C PHE A 8 -41.02 12.74 24.90
N SER A 9 -40.77 11.52 24.39
CA SER A 9 -41.68 10.39 24.62
C SER A 9 -40.98 9.02 24.51
N LEU A 10 -40.90 8.33 25.65
CA LEU A 10 -40.79 6.89 25.78
C LEU A 10 -42.14 6.25 25.44
N LEU A 11 -42.17 5.06 24.82
CA LEU A 11 -43.28 4.14 25.00
C LEU A 11 -42.86 2.66 24.97
N CYS A 12 -43.37 1.97 25.99
CA CYS A 12 -43.24 0.59 26.39
C CYS A 12 -43.76 -0.49 25.42
N CYS A 13 -43.16 -1.68 25.59
CA CYS A 13 -43.75 -3.03 25.71
C CYS A 13 -45.02 -3.40 24.93
N ARG A 14 -44.95 -4.57 24.26
CA ARG A 14 -46.05 -5.54 24.24
C ARG A 14 -45.55 -6.99 24.24
N LEU A 15 -45.72 -7.65 25.38
CA LEU A 15 -45.85 -9.11 25.49
C LEU A 15 -47.21 -9.56 24.94
N GLY A 16 -47.26 -10.74 24.32
CA GLY A 16 -48.51 -11.34 23.85
C GLY A 16 -48.44 -12.86 23.65
N ARG A 17 -48.78 -13.59 24.73
CA ARG A 17 -49.53 -14.87 24.84
C ARG A 17 -49.17 -16.12 24.01
N VAL A 18 -48.72 -17.12 24.78
CA VAL A 18 -49.17 -18.53 24.90
C VAL A 18 -50.43 -18.96 24.12
N LEU A 19 -50.32 -20.11 23.43
CA LEU A 19 -51.38 -21.12 23.27
C LEU A 19 -50.76 -22.52 23.24
N THR A 20 -51.23 -23.37 24.15
CA THR A 20 -50.97 -24.80 24.30
C THR A 20 -51.97 -25.63 23.51
N LEU A 21 -51.58 -26.87 23.18
CA LEU A 21 -52.35 -28.13 22.91
C LEU A 21 -51.43 -28.96 22.01
N GLY A 22 -50.96 -30.18 22.30
CA GLY A 22 -51.51 -31.29 23.07
C GLY A 22 -51.44 -32.52 22.14
N GLY A 23 -50.67 -33.56 22.50
CA GLY A 23 -50.61 -34.79 21.69
C GLY A 23 -49.40 -35.68 21.98
N SER A 24 -49.52 -36.54 23.00
CA SER A 24 -48.62 -37.67 23.27
C SER A 24 -48.92 -38.83 22.32
N VAL A 25 -47.91 -39.42 21.69
CA VAL A 25 -47.95 -40.82 21.25
C VAL A 25 -46.59 -41.48 21.54
N VAL A 26 -46.68 -42.67 22.12
CA VAL A 26 -45.62 -43.51 22.67
C VAL A 26 -44.91 -44.31 21.56
N LEU A 27 -43.62 -44.59 21.80
CA LEU A 27 -42.66 -45.41 21.04
C LEU A 27 -43.18 -46.82 20.63
N PRO A 28 -42.48 -47.48 19.68
CA PRO A 28 -41.57 -48.52 20.17
C PRO A 28 -40.15 -48.46 19.59
N LEU A 29 -39.25 -49.01 20.40
CA LEU A 29 -37.83 -49.25 20.14
C LEU A 29 -37.60 -50.19 18.95
N GLY A 30 -36.63 -49.83 18.11
CA GLY A 30 -36.00 -50.71 17.11
C GLY A 30 -34.56 -50.24 16.85
N VAL A 31 -33.59 -51.08 17.20
CA VAL A 31 -32.13 -50.87 17.12
C VAL A 31 -31.65 -51.05 15.66
N PRO A 32 -30.55 -50.39 15.22
CA PRO A 32 -30.39 -49.94 13.83
C PRO A 32 -29.70 -50.96 12.90
N GLY A 33 -30.24 -51.09 11.69
CA GLY A 33 -29.60 -51.77 10.56
C GLY A 33 -28.72 -50.80 9.77
N ALA A 34 -27.46 -51.18 9.57
CA ALA A 34 -26.46 -50.44 8.81
C ALA A 34 -26.90 -50.20 7.36
N ALA A 35 -27.17 -48.94 7.01
CA ALA A 35 -27.29 -48.48 5.63
C ALA A 35 -26.15 -47.49 5.36
N GLY A 36 -25.24 -47.89 4.47
CA GLY A 36 -24.07 -47.10 4.09
C GLY A 36 -24.47 -45.72 3.62
N CYS A 37 -24.02 -44.70 4.36
CA CYS A 37 -24.10 -43.31 3.94
C CYS A 37 -23.10 -43.11 2.80
N ALA A 38 -23.55 -43.35 1.57
CA ALA A 38 -22.82 -42.94 0.38
C ALA A 38 -22.68 -41.42 0.45
N LEU A 39 -21.47 -40.94 0.74
CA LEU A 39 -21.06 -39.55 0.63
C LEU A 39 -21.41 -39.08 -0.79
N ARG A 40 -22.58 -38.45 -0.95
CA ARG A 40 -22.89 -37.62 -2.11
C ARG A 40 -21.88 -36.49 -2.05
N GLY A 41 -20.81 -36.62 -2.83
CA GLY A 41 -19.86 -35.55 -3.07
C GLY A 41 -20.65 -34.34 -3.56
N PHE A 42 -20.75 -33.32 -2.71
CA PHE A 42 -21.10 -31.98 -3.14
C PHE A 42 -20.06 -31.59 -4.18
N ARG A 43 -20.41 -31.70 -5.47
CA ARG A 43 -19.67 -31.03 -6.52
C ARG A 43 -19.93 -29.55 -6.29
N SER A 44 -19.00 -28.86 -5.65
CA SER A 44 -19.00 -27.41 -5.67
C SER A 44 -18.75 -26.99 -7.12
N SER A 45 -19.83 -26.69 -7.84
CA SER A 45 -19.77 -25.90 -9.07
C SER A 45 -19.48 -24.45 -8.67
N GLY A 46 -18.34 -24.21 -8.03
CA GLY A 46 -17.84 -22.87 -7.79
C GLY A 46 -17.18 -22.40 -9.07
N VAL A 47 -17.71 -21.33 -9.67
CA VAL A 47 -17.00 -20.57 -10.71
C VAL A 47 -15.67 -20.14 -10.10
N ARG A 48 -14.57 -20.78 -10.49
CA ARG A 48 -13.22 -20.40 -10.06
C ARG A 48 -12.86 -19.13 -10.81
N HIS A 49 -12.72 -18.02 -10.08
CA HIS A 49 -12.25 -16.77 -10.66
C HIS A 49 -10.72 -16.80 -10.64
N ASP A 50 -10.10 -16.74 -11.82
CA ASP A 50 -8.65 -16.71 -11.94
C ASP A 50 -8.08 -15.38 -11.42
N ALA A 51 -6.84 -15.44 -10.95
CA ALA A 51 -6.13 -14.25 -10.49
C ALA A 51 -5.83 -13.30 -11.64
N VAL A 52 -6.24 -12.04 -11.53
CA VAL A 52 -5.89 -10.98 -12.48
C VAL A 52 -4.58 -10.33 -12.03
N ILE A 53 -3.57 -10.35 -12.90
CA ILE A 53 -2.30 -9.68 -12.68
C ILE A 53 -2.41 -8.24 -13.18
N ILE A 54 -2.20 -7.28 -12.28
CA ILE A 54 -2.12 -5.86 -12.64
C ILE A 54 -0.67 -5.50 -12.97
N SER A 55 -0.43 -5.00 -14.18
CA SER A 55 0.91 -4.57 -14.61
C SER A 55 1.20 -3.13 -14.17
N GLY A 56 1.95 -2.99 -13.07
CA GLY A 56 2.39 -1.67 -12.61
C GLY A 56 3.27 -0.93 -13.63
N THR A 57 4.01 -1.66 -14.49
CA THR A 57 4.82 -1.05 -15.56
C THR A 57 3.96 -0.37 -16.61
N GLU A 58 2.86 -1.00 -17.02
CA GLU A 58 1.99 -0.40 -18.04
C GLU A 58 1.25 0.80 -17.46
N MET A 59 0.80 0.71 -16.22
CA MET A 59 0.19 1.83 -15.51
C MET A 59 1.16 3.00 -15.34
N ALA A 60 2.42 2.75 -14.99
CA ALA A 60 3.44 3.79 -14.89
C ALA A 60 3.65 4.52 -16.23
N LYS A 61 3.65 3.80 -17.35
CA LYS A 61 3.73 4.43 -18.70
C LYS A 61 2.52 5.30 -19.01
N GLN A 62 1.32 4.86 -18.62
CA GLN A 62 0.09 5.65 -18.81
C GLN A 62 0.15 6.94 -17.99
N ILE A 63 0.52 6.84 -16.70
CA ILE A 63 0.71 7.98 -15.81
C ILE A 63 1.76 8.94 -16.36
N GLN A 64 2.91 8.44 -16.87
CA GLN A 64 3.93 9.29 -17.48
C GLN A 64 3.40 10.09 -18.67
N LYS A 65 2.58 9.48 -19.55
CA LYS A 65 1.95 10.20 -20.67
C LYS A 65 0.94 11.24 -20.22
N GLU A 66 0.25 11.02 -19.11
CA GLU A 66 -0.67 12.00 -18.51
C GLU A 66 0.11 13.17 -17.91
N ILE A 67 1.16 12.90 -17.14
CA ILE A 67 2.04 13.91 -16.56
C ILE A 67 2.70 14.74 -17.67
N GLN A 68 3.22 14.10 -18.72
CA GLN A 68 3.82 14.79 -19.86
C GLN A 68 2.85 15.81 -20.47
N ARG A 69 1.62 15.39 -20.76
CA ARG A 69 0.57 16.28 -21.27
C ARG A 69 0.24 17.41 -20.28
N GLY A 70 0.22 17.11 -18.98
CA GLY A 70 0.02 18.09 -17.93
C GLY A 70 1.13 19.14 -17.89
N VAL A 71 2.38 18.73 -18.00
CA VAL A 71 3.55 19.62 -18.05
C VAL A 71 3.54 20.48 -19.31
N GLU A 72 3.23 19.90 -20.47
CA GLU A 72 3.08 20.64 -21.73
C GLU A 72 1.99 21.71 -21.62
N SER A 73 0.82 21.35 -21.07
CA SER A 73 -0.27 22.29 -20.81
C SER A 73 0.16 23.39 -19.83
N TRP A 74 0.82 23.02 -18.72
CA TRP A 74 1.32 23.96 -17.72
C TRP A 74 2.24 25.02 -18.32
N ILE A 75 3.17 24.60 -19.18
CA ILE A 75 4.10 25.49 -19.88
C ILE A 75 3.36 26.36 -20.91
N SER A 76 2.37 25.80 -21.63
CA SER A 76 1.58 26.55 -22.62
C SER A 76 0.79 27.71 -22.00
N LEU A 77 0.46 27.61 -20.71
CA LEU A 77 -0.18 28.68 -19.92
C LEU A 77 0.80 29.77 -19.48
N GLY A 78 2.07 29.71 -19.90
CA GLY A 78 3.11 30.69 -19.58
C GLY A 78 3.84 30.42 -18.25
N ASN A 79 3.53 29.31 -17.58
CA ASN A 79 4.24 28.94 -16.35
C ASN A 79 5.64 28.39 -16.63
N ARG A 80 6.52 28.53 -15.64
CA ARG A 80 7.86 27.92 -15.70
C ARG A 80 7.75 26.40 -15.66
N ARG A 81 8.65 25.73 -16.37
CA ARG A 81 8.81 24.28 -16.33
C ARG A 81 9.12 23.84 -14.89
N PRO A 82 8.47 22.79 -14.35
CA PRO A 82 8.79 22.28 -13.02
C PRO A 82 10.23 21.80 -12.93
N HIS A 83 10.84 21.95 -11.75
CA HIS A 83 12.24 21.58 -11.50
C HIS A 83 12.36 20.70 -10.25
N LEU A 84 13.05 19.58 -10.39
CA LEU A 84 13.36 18.61 -9.34
C LEU A 84 14.84 18.60 -9.00
N SER A 85 15.20 18.97 -7.77
CA SER A 85 16.59 18.89 -7.28
C SER A 85 16.77 17.64 -6.42
N ILE A 86 17.71 16.78 -6.80
CA ILE A 86 17.99 15.52 -6.07
C ILE A 86 19.34 15.64 -5.36
N ILE A 87 19.34 15.56 -4.03
CA ILE A 87 20.54 15.50 -3.20
C ILE A 87 20.95 14.03 -3.05
N LEU A 88 22.17 13.71 -3.47
CA LEU A 88 22.75 12.36 -3.36
C LEU A 88 24.01 12.42 -2.52
N VAL A 89 24.06 11.65 -1.44
CA VAL A 89 25.21 11.58 -0.53
C VAL A 89 25.96 10.27 -0.70
N GLY A 90 27.25 10.38 -0.98
CA GLY A 90 28.16 9.26 -1.16
C GLY A 90 28.09 8.61 -2.54
N ASP A 91 28.72 7.43 -2.64
CA ASP A 91 28.96 6.73 -3.91
C ASP A 91 28.44 5.29 -3.87
N ASN A 92 27.19 5.12 -3.38
CA ASN A 92 26.55 3.80 -3.41
C ASN A 92 26.04 3.51 -4.84
N PRO A 93 26.53 2.46 -5.53
CA PRO A 93 26.12 2.15 -6.90
C PRO A 93 24.61 1.92 -7.06
N ALA A 94 23.95 1.39 -6.04
CA ALA A 94 22.49 1.21 -6.03
C ALA A 94 21.77 2.56 -6.06
N SER A 95 22.15 3.48 -5.16
CA SER A 95 21.62 4.85 -5.09
C SER A 95 21.84 5.61 -6.40
N HIS A 96 23.03 5.50 -7.01
CA HIS A 96 23.30 6.11 -8.32
C HIS A 96 22.41 5.56 -9.43
N THR A 97 22.18 4.25 -9.47
CA THR A 97 21.30 3.64 -10.47
C THR A 97 19.87 4.11 -10.28
N TYR A 98 19.46 4.25 -9.03
CA TYR A 98 18.13 4.66 -8.63
C TYR A 98 17.85 6.13 -8.99
N VAL A 99 18.74 7.05 -8.59
CA VAL A 99 18.66 8.47 -8.94
C VAL A 99 18.68 8.67 -10.46
N ARG A 100 19.50 7.92 -11.21
CA ARG A 100 19.49 7.97 -12.68
C ARG A 100 18.13 7.62 -13.27
N LYS A 101 17.38 6.69 -12.66
CA LYS A 101 16.02 6.36 -13.10
C LYS A 101 15.04 7.50 -12.78
N LYS A 102 15.12 8.10 -11.59
CA LYS A 102 14.33 9.29 -11.20
C LYS A 102 14.54 10.44 -12.19
N ILE A 103 15.79 10.78 -12.52
CA ILE A 103 16.13 11.81 -13.52
C ILE A 103 15.60 11.47 -14.92
N ARG A 104 15.76 10.21 -15.37
CA ARG A 104 15.23 9.79 -16.68
C ARG A 104 13.71 9.90 -16.72
N ALA A 105 13.01 9.53 -15.66
CA ALA A 105 11.56 9.64 -15.56
C ALA A 105 11.11 11.11 -15.59
N ALA A 106 11.77 11.99 -14.82
CA ALA A 106 11.52 13.44 -14.84
C ALA A 106 11.71 14.02 -16.24
N SER A 107 12.84 13.72 -16.89
CA SER A 107 13.13 14.17 -18.24
C SER A 107 12.12 13.65 -19.27
N ALA A 108 11.68 12.40 -19.16
CA ALA A 108 10.71 11.79 -20.07
C ALA A 108 9.34 12.48 -20.03
N VAL A 109 8.98 13.09 -18.90
CA VAL A 109 7.72 13.86 -18.75
C VAL A 109 7.91 15.37 -18.89
N GLY A 110 9.12 15.81 -19.26
CA GLY A 110 9.42 17.24 -19.45
C GLY A 110 9.67 18.02 -18.17
N ILE A 111 10.02 17.38 -17.06
CA ILE A 111 10.46 18.06 -15.83
C ILE A 111 11.97 18.30 -15.91
N CYS A 112 12.41 19.52 -15.55
CA CYS A 112 13.84 19.81 -15.37
C CYS A 112 14.33 19.11 -14.10
N SER A 113 15.56 18.60 -14.12
CA SER A 113 16.09 17.97 -12.92
C SER A 113 17.59 18.06 -12.83
N GLU A 114 18.11 18.14 -11.62
CA GLU A 114 19.55 18.16 -11.33
C GLU A 114 19.91 17.20 -10.20
N ILE A 115 21.19 16.82 -10.14
CA ILE A 115 21.74 16.04 -9.05
C ILE A 115 22.79 16.89 -8.33
N ILE A 116 22.61 17.07 -7.03
CA ILE A 116 23.59 17.66 -6.13
C ILE A 116 24.30 16.51 -5.42
N LEU A 117 25.49 16.16 -5.93
CA LEU A 117 26.31 15.09 -5.36
C LEU A 117 27.17 15.63 -4.23
N LYS A 118 27.12 14.97 -3.06
CA LYS A 118 27.95 15.27 -1.90
C LYS A 118 28.74 14.04 -1.45
N PRO A 119 29.96 14.21 -0.91
CA PRO A 119 30.75 13.09 -0.43
C PRO A 119 30.14 12.49 0.85
N LYS A 120 30.56 11.27 1.22
CA LYS A 120 29.99 10.57 2.39
C LYS A 120 30.26 11.27 3.72
N ASP A 121 31.30 12.09 3.81
CA ASP A 121 31.72 12.84 4.99
C ASP A 121 31.05 14.23 5.11
N VAL A 122 30.10 14.55 4.22
CA VAL A 122 29.29 15.77 4.32
C VAL A 122 28.66 15.89 5.71
N SER A 123 28.67 17.10 6.27
CA SER A 123 28.05 17.35 7.57
C SER A 123 26.54 17.47 7.43
N GLN A 124 25.81 17.22 8.54
CA GLN A 124 24.37 17.46 8.57
C GLN A 124 24.03 18.94 8.35
N GLU A 125 24.84 19.86 8.91
CA GLU A 125 24.68 21.30 8.72
C GLU A 125 24.78 21.69 7.24
N GLU A 126 25.77 21.17 6.52
CA GLU A 126 25.91 21.44 5.09
C GLU A 126 24.72 20.92 4.28
N LEU A 127 24.16 19.76 4.64
CA LEU A 127 22.93 19.26 3.99
C LEU A 127 21.73 20.16 4.27
N LEU A 128 21.59 20.66 5.50
CA LEU A 128 20.53 21.59 5.87
C LEU A 128 20.65 22.93 5.13
N ASP A 129 21.87 23.47 5.02
CA ASP A 129 22.14 24.69 4.25
C ASP A 129 21.75 24.54 2.78
N ILE A 130 22.03 23.38 2.18
CA ILE A 130 21.61 23.07 0.80
C ILE A 130 20.08 23.01 0.73
N THR A 131 19.41 22.33 1.67
CA THR A 131 17.94 22.26 1.67
C THR A 131 17.33 23.65 1.82
N ASP A 132 17.89 24.53 2.66
CA ASP A 132 17.41 25.90 2.85
C ASP A 132 17.58 26.75 1.59
N GLN A 133 18.72 26.64 0.91
CA GLN A 133 18.92 27.31 -0.38
C GLN A 133 17.89 26.86 -1.42
N LEU A 134 17.63 25.56 -1.53
CA LEU A 134 16.63 25.01 -2.45
C LEU A 134 15.20 25.38 -2.06
N ASN A 135 14.90 25.47 -0.76
CA ASN A 135 13.60 25.93 -0.25
C ASN A 135 13.33 27.38 -0.67
N MET A 136 14.35 28.24 -0.60
CA MET A 136 14.21 29.66 -0.96
C MET A 136 14.26 29.90 -2.48
N ASP A 137 14.74 28.94 -3.29
CA ASP A 137 14.78 29.11 -4.74
C ASP A 137 13.38 28.94 -5.37
N PRO A 138 12.76 30.00 -5.93
CA PRO A 138 11.44 29.92 -6.57
C PRO A 138 11.45 29.13 -7.89
N ARG A 139 12.63 28.74 -8.40
CA ARG A 139 12.76 27.87 -9.57
C ARG A 139 12.60 26.40 -9.21
N VAL A 140 12.90 26.02 -7.97
CA VAL A 140 12.83 24.63 -7.50
C VAL A 140 11.39 24.32 -7.08
N SER A 141 10.80 23.32 -7.73
CA SER A 141 9.43 22.86 -7.45
C SER A 141 9.40 21.68 -6.50
N GLY A 142 10.45 20.87 -6.48
CA GLY A 142 10.56 19.69 -5.63
C GLY A 142 11.99 19.38 -5.25
N ILE A 143 12.17 18.86 -4.05
CA ILE A 143 13.46 18.49 -3.46
C ILE A 143 13.35 17.03 -3.02
N LEU A 144 14.38 16.26 -3.33
CA LEU A 144 14.48 14.86 -2.98
C LEU A 144 15.85 14.58 -2.38
N VAL A 145 15.89 13.96 -1.20
CA VAL A 145 17.14 13.52 -0.58
C VAL A 145 17.22 12.00 -0.70
N GLN A 146 18.17 11.50 -1.49
CA GLN A 146 18.28 10.06 -1.72
C GLN A 146 18.81 9.35 -0.46
N LEU A 147 17.98 8.49 0.10
CA LEU A 147 18.32 7.63 1.24
C LEU A 147 19.01 6.31 0.81
N PRO A 148 19.75 5.63 1.70
CA PRO A 148 20.07 6.05 3.07
C PRO A 148 21.17 7.11 3.11
N LEU A 149 21.14 7.95 4.14
CA LEU A 149 22.23 8.88 4.44
C LEU A 149 23.33 8.18 5.27
N PRO A 150 24.55 8.75 5.35
CA PRO A 150 25.58 8.27 6.27
C PRO A 150 25.11 8.25 7.73
N ASP A 151 25.58 7.29 8.52
CA ASP A 151 25.13 7.05 9.91
C ASP A 151 25.27 8.26 10.85
N HIS A 152 26.16 9.21 10.55
CA HIS A 152 26.35 10.43 11.35
C HIS A 152 25.36 11.55 11.01
N VAL A 153 24.49 11.36 10.02
CA VAL A 153 23.45 12.31 9.61
C VAL A 153 22.09 11.78 10.02
N ASP A 154 21.31 12.59 10.73
CA ASP A 154 19.93 12.23 11.05
C ASP A 154 19.02 12.47 9.84
N GLU A 155 18.63 11.37 9.17
CA GLU A 155 17.75 11.39 7.99
C GLU A 155 16.47 12.18 8.21
N ARG A 156 15.86 12.07 9.39
CA ARG A 156 14.60 12.74 9.70
C ARG A 156 14.78 14.25 9.79
N THR A 157 15.88 14.71 10.37
CA THR A 157 16.20 16.12 10.48
C THR A 157 16.37 16.72 9.09
N VAL A 158 17.12 16.05 8.21
CA VAL A 158 17.31 16.50 6.82
C VAL A 158 16.00 16.48 6.03
N CYS A 159 15.20 15.40 6.11
CA CYS A 159 13.91 15.32 5.42
C CYS A 159 12.91 16.38 5.92
N ASN A 160 12.89 16.68 7.22
CA ASN A 160 12.05 17.75 7.78
C ASN A 160 12.61 19.16 7.54
N GLY A 161 13.85 19.28 7.06
CA GLY A 161 14.40 20.56 6.59
C GLY A 161 13.83 20.98 5.24
N ILE A 162 13.28 20.06 4.45
CA ILE A 162 12.64 20.35 3.16
C ILE A 162 11.29 21.03 3.40
N ALA A 163 10.99 22.13 2.70
CA ALA A 163 9.68 22.78 2.79
C ALA A 163 8.56 21.78 2.44
N PRO A 164 7.46 21.69 3.23
CA PRO A 164 6.42 20.68 3.02
C PRO A 164 5.84 20.66 1.59
N GLU A 165 5.72 21.82 0.96
CA GLU A 165 5.23 21.98 -0.42
C GLU A 165 6.23 21.55 -1.50
N LYS A 166 7.53 21.41 -1.16
CA LYS A 166 8.59 20.92 -2.04
C LYS A 166 9.02 19.48 -1.73
N ASP A 167 8.51 18.88 -0.65
CA ASP A 167 8.77 17.50 -0.24
C ASP A 167 8.00 16.51 -1.14
N VAL A 168 8.54 16.26 -2.34
CA VAL A 168 7.92 15.40 -3.36
C VAL A 168 7.91 13.92 -3.00
N ASP A 169 8.76 13.52 -2.05
CA ASP A 169 8.81 12.15 -1.53
C ASP A 169 7.87 11.97 -0.31
N GLY A 170 7.36 13.05 0.28
CA GLY A 170 6.23 13.05 1.20
C GLY A 170 6.56 12.64 2.64
N PHE A 171 7.82 12.75 3.04
CA PHE A 171 8.31 12.32 4.36
C PHE A 171 8.26 13.40 5.44
N HIS A 172 7.98 14.65 5.05
CA HIS A 172 7.90 15.75 5.98
C HIS A 172 6.78 15.53 7.00
N VAL A 173 7.06 15.79 8.28
CA VAL A 173 6.13 15.54 9.39
C VAL A 173 4.80 16.28 9.22
N ILE A 174 4.83 17.51 8.68
CA ILE A 174 3.61 18.27 8.35
C ILE A 174 2.78 17.56 7.28
N ASN A 175 3.40 16.99 6.25
CA ASN A 175 2.71 16.27 5.17
C ASN A 175 2.04 14.98 5.68
N ILE A 176 2.75 14.24 6.53
CA ILE A 176 2.20 13.07 7.21
C ILE A 176 1.10 13.46 8.21
N GLY A 177 1.29 14.55 8.96
CA GLY A 177 0.29 15.07 9.88
C GLY A 177 -1.00 15.48 9.17
N ARG A 178 -0.88 16.19 8.04
CA ARG A 178 -2.00 16.52 7.15
C ARG A 178 -2.69 15.27 6.63
N LEU A 179 -1.93 14.26 6.19
CA LEU A 179 -2.50 12.97 5.77
C LEU A 179 -3.32 12.31 6.88
N CYS A 180 -2.81 12.29 8.11
CA CYS A 180 -3.53 11.71 9.26
C CYS A 180 -4.78 12.49 9.68
N LEU A 181 -4.92 13.74 9.21
CA LEU A 181 -6.07 14.61 9.46
C LEU A 181 -6.98 14.72 8.22
N ASP A 182 -6.80 13.82 7.23
CA ASP A 182 -7.57 13.79 5.99
C ASP A 182 -7.48 15.10 5.18
N GLN A 183 -6.35 15.81 5.30
CA GLN A 183 -6.05 17.04 4.60
C GLN A 183 -5.22 16.80 3.34
N HIS A 184 -5.24 17.75 2.42
CA HIS A 184 -4.37 17.71 1.26
C HIS A 184 -2.88 17.86 1.63
N SER A 185 -2.07 16.94 1.15
CA SER A 185 -0.61 16.97 1.26
C SER A 185 0.05 16.12 0.19
N LEU A 186 1.35 16.39 -0.02
CA LEU A 186 2.23 15.39 -0.63
C LEU A 186 2.33 14.20 0.32
N ILE A 187 2.30 13.00 -0.22
CA ILE A 187 2.30 11.77 0.58
C ILE A 187 3.39 10.86 0.06
N PRO A 188 3.85 9.91 0.89
CA PRO A 188 4.87 8.95 0.51
C PRO A 188 4.62 8.31 -0.85
N ALA A 189 5.60 8.44 -1.75
CA ALA A 189 5.45 8.09 -3.16
C ALA A 189 4.93 6.65 -3.36
N THR A 190 5.44 5.70 -2.58
CA THR A 190 5.00 4.31 -2.61
C THR A 190 3.54 4.13 -2.18
N ALA A 191 3.10 4.81 -1.12
CA ALA A 191 1.70 4.76 -0.69
C ALA A 191 0.78 5.41 -1.74
N SER A 192 1.24 6.51 -2.36
CA SER A 192 0.54 7.14 -3.48
C SER A 192 0.39 6.20 -4.68
N ALA A 193 1.44 5.44 -5.00
CA ALA A 193 1.40 4.45 -6.08
C ALA A 193 0.40 3.32 -5.81
N VAL A 194 0.35 2.79 -4.58
CA VAL A 194 -0.65 1.76 -4.21
C VAL A 194 -2.06 2.32 -4.30
N TRP A 195 -2.28 3.54 -3.83
CA TRP A 195 -3.58 4.21 -3.93
C TRP A 195 -4.02 4.40 -5.39
N GLU A 196 -3.10 4.83 -6.25
CA GLU A 196 -3.39 5.02 -7.67
C GLU A 196 -3.73 3.70 -8.38
N ILE A 197 -3.07 2.60 -7.97
CA ILE A 197 -3.38 1.27 -8.49
C ILE A 197 -4.79 0.85 -8.07
N ILE A 198 -5.15 1.01 -6.79
CA ILE A 198 -6.50 0.70 -6.28
C ILE A 198 -7.56 1.47 -7.06
N LYS A 199 -7.36 2.77 -7.25
CA LYS A 199 -8.28 3.64 -8.00
C LYS A 199 -8.43 3.22 -9.45
N ARG A 200 -7.32 3.05 -10.18
CA ARG A 200 -7.37 2.74 -11.62
C ARG A 200 -7.90 1.35 -11.93
N THR A 201 -7.82 0.45 -10.96
CA THR A 201 -8.30 -0.93 -11.10
C THR A 201 -9.74 -1.10 -10.63
N GLY A 202 -10.33 -0.07 -10.02
CA GLY A 202 -11.70 -0.10 -9.53
C GLY A 202 -11.89 -1.02 -8.32
N ILE A 203 -10.83 -1.24 -7.53
CA ILE A 203 -10.93 -2.01 -6.29
C ILE A 203 -11.75 -1.18 -5.30
N GLU A 204 -12.92 -1.68 -4.93
CA GLU A 204 -13.76 -1.06 -3.91
C GLU A 204 -13.10 -1.18 -2.54
N THR A 205 -12.94 -0.05 -1.85
CA THR A 205 -12.41 0.02 -0.47
C THR A 205 -13.45 0.46 0.55
N PHE A 206 -14.50 1.16 0.12
CA PHE A 206 -15.53 1.72 0.99
C PHE A 206 -16.19 0.61 1.85
N GLY A 207 -16.10 0.76 3.17
CA GLY A 207 -16.64 -0.19 4.14
C GLY A 207 -15.96 -1.58 4.16
N LYS A 208 -14.88 -1.78 3.40
CA LYS A 208 -14.16 -3.06 3.32
C LYS A 208 -13.17 -3.22 4.46
N ASN A 209 -12.88 -4.48 4.81
CA ASN A 209 -11.83 -4.83 5.75
C ASN A 209 -10.49 -4.91 5.02
N VAL A 210 -9.55 -4.04 5.37
CA VAL A 210 -8.21 -4.01 4.77
C VAL A 210 -7.16 -4.37 5.82
N VAL A 211 -6.28 -5.30 5.48
CA VAL A 211 -5.11 -5.62 6.32
C VAL A 211 -3.85 -5.08 5.66
N VAL A 212 -3.17 -4.17 6.35
CA VAL A 212 -1.83 -3.69 5.96
C VAL A 212 -0.79 -4.43 6.80
N ALA A 213 -0.08 -5.36 6.17
CA ALA A 213 1.00 -6.12 6.75
C ALA A 213 2.32 -5.38 6.60
N GLY A 214 2.59 -4.49 7.56
CA GLY A 214 3.73 -3.59 7.55
C GLY A 214 3.37 -2.27 8.23
N ARG A 215 4.26 -1.73 9.05
CA ARG A 215 4.05 -0.44 9.75
C ARG A 215 5.20 0.55 9.57
N SER A 216 5.96 0.40 8.47
CA SER A 216 7.01 1.35 8.11
C SER A 216 6.40 2.74 7.98
N LYS A 217 7.19 3.77 8.28
CA LYS A 217 6.73 5.15 8.22
C LYS A 217 6.61 5.67 6.78
N ASN A 218 7.23 4.97 5.84
CA ASN A 218 7.30 5.35 4.42
C ASN A 218 6.24 4.65 3.58
N VAL A 219 5.77 3.46 3.98
CA VAL A 219 4.82 2.67 3.20
C VAL A 219 3.63 2.24 4.03
N GLY A 220 3.85 1.41 5.04
CA GLY A 220 2.76 0.73 5.77
C GLY A 220 1.82 1.67 6.51
N MET A 221 2.37 2.63 7.27
CA MET A 221 1.53 3.61 7.97
C MET A 221 0.83 4.56 6.98
N PRO A 222 1.51 5.20 6.01
CA PRO A 222 0.84 6.10 5.06
C PRO A 222 -0.29 5.44 4.25
N ILE A 223 -0.09 4.22 3.72
CA ILE A 223 -1.16 3.56 2.97
C ILE A 223 -2.33 3.15 3.87
N ALA A 224 -2.05 2.76 5.12
CA ALA A 224 -3.10 2.47 6.09
C ALA A 224 -3.94 3.71 6.41
N MET A 225 -3.30 4.88 6.54
CA MET A 225 -4.03 6.15 6.75
C MET A 225 -4.83 6.53 5.52
N LEU A 226 -4.27 6.47 4.30
CA LEU A 226 -5.00 6.76 3.06
C LEU A 226 -6.25 5.90 2.88
N LEU A 227 -6.17 4.62 3.23
CA LEU A 227 -7.30 3.71 3.13
C LEU A 227 -8.34 3.94 4.23
N HIS A 228 -7.89 4.44 5.38
CA HIS A 228 -8.77 4.80 6.49
C HIS A 228 -9.48 6.13 6.28
N THR A 229 -8.82 7.09 5.61
CA THR A 229 -9.30 8.47 5.36
C THR A 229 -10.77 8.51 4.97
N ASP A 230 -11.50 9.44 5.59
CA ASP A 230 -12.88 9.79 5.25
C ASP A 230 -12.92 10.38 3.84
N GLY A 231 -13.57 9.68 2.92
CA GLY A 231 -13.63 10.07 1.51
C GLY A 231 -14.39 11.37 1.23
N GLU A 232 -15.23 11.84 2.18
CA GLU A 232 -15.99 13.08 2.08
C GLU A 232 -15.24 14.30 2.66
N HIS A 233 -14.05 14.09 3.24
CA HIS A 233 -13.22 15.17 3.76
C HIS A 233 -12.40 15.85 2.63
N GLU A 234 -11.42 16.68 2.98
CA GLU A 234 -10.63 17.44 2.00
C GLU A 234 -9.99 16.53 0.92
N ARG A 235 -9.44 15.38 1.32
CA ARG A 235 -8.77 14.43 0.42
C ARG A 235 -9.62 13.18 0.17
N PRO A 236 -9.73 12.67 -1.06
CA PRO A 236 -10.35 11.37 -1.31
C PRO A 236 -9.54 10.24 -0.65
N GLY A 237 -10.22 9.44 0.15
CA GLY A 237 -9.70 8.30 0.89
C GLY A 237 -10.41 6.99 0.55
N GLY A 238 -10.08 5.95 1.31
CA GLY A 238 -10.59 4.61 1.08
C GLY A 238 -11.84 4.24 1.86
N ASP A 239 -12.22 4.98 2.92
CA ASP A 239 -13.33 4.65 3.83
C ASP A 239 -13.32 3.19 4.32
N ALA A 240 -12.13 2.61 4.48
CA ALA A 240 -11.95 1.22 4.84
C ALA A 240 -11.79 1.04 6.35
N THR A 241 -12.20 -0.12 6.86
CA THR A 241 -11.79 -0.59 8.18
C THR A 241 -10.39 -1.19 8.07
N VAL A 242 -9.38 -0.48 8.55
CA VAL A 242 -7.96 -0.87 8.35
C VAL A 242 -7.37 -1.51 9.61
N THR A 243 -6.80 -2.71 9.45
CA THR A 243 -5.98 -3.40 10.46
C THR A 243 -4.51 -3.35 10.08
N ILE A 244 -3.66 -2.78 10.95
CA ILE A 244 -2.20 -2.75 10.74
C ILE A 244 -1.54 -3.91 11.47
N ALA A 245 -0.92 -4.81 10.72
CA ALA A 245 -0.12 -5.91 11.25
C ALA A 245 1.39 -5.64 11.09
N HIS A 246 2.21 -6.31 11.89
CA HIS A 246 3.66 -6.14 11.88
C HIS A 246 4.40 -7.39 12.34
N ARG A 247 5.74 -7.40 12.26
CA ARG A 247 6.58 -8.57 12.60
C ARG A 247 6.26 -9.24 13.95
N TYR A 248 5.85 -8.46 14.95
CA TYR A 248 5.46 -8.98 16.27
C TYR A 248 3.99 -9.44 16.41
N THR A 249 3.14 -9.23 15.41
CA THR A 249 1.74 -9.72 15.44
C THR A 249 1.79 -11.25 15.48
N PRO A 250 1.17 -11.93 16.47
CA PRO A 250 1.19 -13.39 16.57
C PRO A 250 0.61 -14.07 15.32
N LYS A 251 1.08 -15.29 15.00
CA LYS A 251 0.66 -16.00 13.78
C LYS A 251 -0.84 -16.26 13.73
N GLU A 252 -1.41 -16.70 14.85
CA GLU A 252 -2.84 -16.99 14.95
C GLU A 252 -3.69 -15.73 14.77
N GLN A 253 -3.26 -14.59 15.35
CA GLN A 253 -3.92 -13.30 15.16
C GLN A 253 -3.83 -12.83 13.70
N LEU A 254 -2.66 -12.95 13.09
CA LEU A 254 -2.46 -12.59 11.70
C LEU A 254 -3.34 -13.42 10.76
N LYS A 255 -3.51 -14.71 11.05
CA LYS A 255 -4.44 -15.59 10.32
C LYS A 255 -5.88 -15.13 10.43
N ILE A 256 -6.35 -14.80 11.63
CA ILE A 256 -7.70 -14.27 11.83
C ILE A 256 -7.92 -13.00 11.01
N HIS A 257 -7.02 -12.02 11.12
CA HIS A 257 -7.16 -10.75 10.38
C HIS A 257 -7.11 -10.94 8.86
N THR A 258 -6.17 -11.76 8.36
CA THR A 258 -6.06 -12.02 6.91
C THR A 258 -7.24 -12.83 6.36
N GLN A 259 -7.90 -13.66 7.17
CA GLN A 259 -9.13 -14.36 6.79
C GLN A 259 -10.37 -13.46 6.76
N LEU A 260 -10.36 -12.34 7.47
CA LEU A 260 -11.45 -11.36 7.46
C LEU A 260 -11.25 -10.26 6.41
N ALA A 261 -10.05 -10.17 5.83
CA ALA A 261 -9.69 -9.11 4.91
C ALA A 261 -10.31 -9.31 3.52
N ASP A 262 -10.90 -8.23 3.00
CA ASP A 262 -11.28 -8.09 1.60
C ASP A 262 -10.06 -7.68 0.75
N VAL A 263 -9.17 -6.85 1.33
CA VAL A 263 -7.90 -6.43 0.72
C VAL A 263 -6.73 -6.68 1.68
N ILE A 264 -5.65 -7.25 1.19
CA ILE A 264 -4.40 -7.41 1.94
C ILE A 264 -3.29 -6.65 1.22
N ILE A 265 -2.63 -5.73 1.91
CA ILE A 265 -1.46 -5.01 1.43
C ILE A 265 -0.24 -5.49 2.20
N VAL A 266 0.75 -6.04 1.51
CA VAL A 266 2.00 -6.47 2.13
C VAL A 266 3.07 -5.39 1.91
N ALA A 267 3.42 -4.69 2.98
CA ALA A 267 4.39 -3.60 3.02
C ALA A 267 5.54 -3.93 3.99
N ALA A 268 6.16 -5.10 3.80
CA ALA A 268 7.16 -5.62 4.72
C ALA A 268 8.45 -6.03 4.03
N GLU A 269 9.55 -5.53 4.58
CA GLU A 269 10.93 -5.78 4.13
C GLU A 269 11.51 -7.11 4.65
N THR A 270 10.82 -7.83 5.54
CA THR A 270 11.39 -9.08 6.10
C THR A 270 10.76 -10.31 5.45
N VAL A 271 11.58 -11.09 4.74
CA VAL A 271 11.20 -12.37 4.10
C VAL A 271 10.40 -13.28 5.05
N GLY A 272 10.81 -13.35 6.33
CA GLY A 272 10.11 -14.16 7.34
C GLY A 272 8.69 -13.68 7.66
N PHE A 273 8.41 -12.38 7.60
CA PHE A 273 7.07 -11.85 7.83
C PHE A 273 6.18 -12.04 6.60
N THR A 274 6.72 -11.85 5.40
CA THR A 274 6.02 -12.17 4.15
C THR A 274 5.65 -13.66 4.09
N TYR A 275 6.56 -14.54 4.49
CA TYR A 275 6.28 -15.98 4.59
C TYR A 275 5.16 -16.29 5.60
N LYS A 276 5.11 -15.54 6.71
CA LYS A 276 4.05 -15.69 7.71
C LYS A 276 2.68 -15.31 7.16
N ILE A 277 2.60 -14.25 6.35
CA ILE A 277 1.38 -13.84 5.63
C ILE A 277 0.97 -14.91 4.61
N GLN A 278 1.91 -15.42 3.84
CA GLN A 278 1.64 -16.48 2.85
C GLN A 278 1.06 -17.74 3.50
N ASN A 279 1.49 -18.08 4.71
CA ASN A 279 0.95 -19.23 5.47
C ASN A 279 -0.33 -18.90 6.25
N SER A 280 -0.72 -17.63 6.34
CA SER A 280 -1.94 -17.21 7.02
C SER A 280 -3.13 -17.10 6.05
N VAL A 281 -2.85 -16.82 4.77
CA VAL A 281 -3.81 -16.97 3.66
C VAL A 281 -3.93 -18.46 3.29
N SER A 282 -5.14 -18.96 3.05
CA SER A 282 -5.35 -20.40 2.90
C SER A 282 -4.71 -20.95 1.61
N LYS A 283 -4.20 -22.19 1.67
CA LYS A 283 -3.64 -22.88 0.49
C LYS A 283 -4.67 -23.11 -0.60
N GLU A 284 -5.96 -23.16 -0.31
CA GLU A 284 -7.01 -23.35 -1.32
C GLU A 284 -7.36 -22.06 -2.06
N GLU A 285 -7.20 -20.90 -1.40
CA GLU A 285 -7.35 -19.58 -2.04
C GLU A 285 -6.15 -19.24 -2.95
N VAL A 286 -4.94 -19.70 -2.60
CA VAL A 286 -3.72 -19.54 -3.43
C VAL A 286 -3.50 -20.72 -4.39
N GLY A 287 -4.14 -21.87 -4.14
CA GLY A 287 -3.70 -23.19 -4.61
C GLY A 287 -4.49 -23.82 -5.73
N HIS A 288 -4.71 -23.09 -6.81
CA HIS A 288 -4.85 -23.74 -8.12
C HIS A 288 -4.12 -23.04 -9.27
N LEU A 289 -3.19 -22.13 -8.97
CA LEU A 289 -2.15 -21.67 -9.91
C LEU A 289 -1.01 -22.71 -10.12
N CYS A 290 -1.05 -23.83 -9.39
CA CYS A 290 -0.01 -24.85 -9.38
C CYS A 290 -0.30 -26.01 -10.35
N SER A 291 -0.22 -25.74 -11.65
CA SER A 291 0.29 -26.74 -12.62
C SER A 291 1.74 -26.38 -12.93
N SER A 292 2.63 -27.37 -12.90
CA SER A 292 4.10 -27.28 -12.80
C SER A 292 4.83 -26.39 -13.81
N GLN A 293 4.17 -25.83 -14.83
CA GLN A 293 4.79 -25.02 -15.88
C GLN A 293 4.75 -23.49 -15.64
N THR A 294 3.94 -22.99 -14.69
CA THR A 294 3.83 -21.53 -14.42
C THR A 294 4.80 -21.04 -13.34
N LEU A 295 5.41 -21.95 -12.58
CA LEU A 295 6.45 -21.62 -11.58
C LEU A 295 7.73 -21.04 -12.18
N ASP A 296 7.96 -21.22 -13.49
CA ASP A 296 9.08 -20.59 -14.19
C ASP A 296 8.81 -19.14 -14.61
N ARG A 297 7.53 -18.72 -14.64
CA ARG A 297 7.11 -17.36 -15.03
C ARG A 297 6.58 -16.52 -13.86
N VAL A 298 6.08 -17.16 -12.81
CA VAL A 298 5.80 -16.54 -11.50
C VAL A 298 6.88 -17.02 -10.54
N LYS A 299 8.13 -16.67 -10.84
CA LYS A 299 9.23 -16.72 -9.87
C LYS A 299 8.93 -15.68 -8.80
N PHE A 300 8.23 -16.11 -7.74
CA PHE A 300 8.33 -15.46 -6.44
C PHE A 300 9.82 -15.25 -6.18
N THR A 301 10.26 -14.00 -6.24
CA THR A 301 11.67 -13.66 -6.28
C THR A 301 12.22 -13.78 -4.86
N LEU A 302 12.48 -15.03 -4.44
CA LEU A 302 13.57 -15.35 -3.55
C LEU A 302 14.85 -15.26 -4.38
N PHE A 303 15.69 -14.25 -4.15
CA PHE A 303 17.11 -14.37 -4.44
C PHE A 303 17.90 -14.30 -3.14
N TYR A 304 18.35 -15.47 -2.68
CA TYR A 304 19.72 -15.64 -2.24
C TYR A 304 20.42 -16.55 -3.26
N LYS A 305 21.33 -16.00 -4.08
CA LYS A 305 22.50 -16.73 -4.61
C LYS A 305 23.57 -15.74 -5.07
N GLN A 306 24.75 -15.83 -4.47
CA GLN A 306 25.99 -15.23 -4.97
C GLN A 306 26.24 -15.66 -6.42
N GLY A 307 26.52 -14.70 -7.30
CA GLY A 307 26.95 -14.94 -8.68
C GLY A 307 27.22 -13.63 -9.42
N LYS A 308 28.42 -13.48 -9.97
CA LYS A 308 28.98 -12.29 -10.60
C LYS A 308 28.24 -11.90 -11.89
N ASN A 309 27.39 -10.86 -11.86
CA ASN A 309 27.13 -9.86 -12.93
C ASN A 309 25.89 -9.01 -12.60
N PRO A 310 25.97 -7.66 -12.50
CA PRO A 310 24.84 -6.84 -12.07
C PRO A 310 24.06 -6.33 -13.29
N SER A 311 22.83 -6.83 -13.46
CA SER A 311 21.80 -6.20 -14.30
C SER A 311 20.46 -6.44 -13.62
N ILE A 312 20.12 -5.58 -12.65
CA ILE A 312 18.88 -5.71 -11.87
C ILE A 312 17.80 -4.82 -12.50
N CYS A 313 16.88 -5.48 -13.21
CA CYS A 313 15.60 -4.94 -13.63
C CYS A 313 14.72 -4.64 -12.40
N ILE A 314 14.26 -3.40 -12.24
CA ILE A 314 13.12 -3.07 -11.36
C ILE A 314 11.87 -3.36 -12.19
N HIS A 315 11.29 -4.53 -11.99
CA HIS A 315 9.97 -4.91 -12.50
C HIS A 315 9.42 -5.98 -11.57
N ALA A 316 8.39 -5.65 -10.78
CA ALA A 316 7.25 -6.53 -10.49
C ALA A 316 6.47 -5.98 -9.27
N TYR A 317 5.38 -5.27 -9.53
CA TYR A 317 4.25 -5.29 -8.61
C TYR A 317 3.36 -6.44 -9.07
N VAL A 318 3.28 -7.51 -8.27
CA VAL A 318 2.41 -8.64 -8.56
C VAL A 318 1.16 -8.45 -7.71
N PHE A 319 0.07 -8.07 -8.37
CA PHE A 319 -1.26 -8.07 -7.79
C PHE A 319 -1.91 -9.42 -8.07
N LEU A 320 -2.51 -10.02 -7.04
CA LEU A 320 -3.23 -11.27 -7.17
C LEU A 320 -4.67 -11.06 -6.75
N VAL A 321 -5.60 -11.37 -7.65
CA VAL A 321 -7.01 -11.57 -7.32
C VAL A 321 -7.17 -13.01 -6.85
N LEU A 322 -7.79 -13.23 -5.69
CA LEU A 322 -8.13 -14.58 -5.26
C LEU A 322 -9.55 -14.90 -5.72
N SER A 323 -9.81 -16.17 -6.00
CA SER A 323 -11.08 -16.65 -6.57
C SER A 323 -12.32 -16.38 -5.70
N THR A 324 -12.12 -15.86 -4.49
CA THR A 324 -13.12 -15.54 -3.47
C THR A 324 -13.58 -14.08 -3.49
N GLY A 325 -13.13 -13.27 -4.46
CA GLY A 325 -13.42 -11.82 -4.50
C GLY A 325 -12.52 -10.97 -3.59
N ARG A 326 -11.43 -11.57 -3.07
CA ARG A 326 -10.42 -10.90 -2.25
C ARG A 326 -9.25 -10.39 -3.10
N TRP A 327 -8.66 -9.29 -2.65
CA TRP A 327 -7.52 -8.64 -3.29
C TRP A 327 -6.26 -8.81 -2.46
N VAL A 328 -5.18 -9.27 -3.07
CA VAL A 328 -3.86 -9.29 -2.43
C VAL A 328 -2.90 -8.43 -3.24
N ILE A 329 -2.42 -7.38 -2.59
CA ILE A 329 -1.44 -6.43 -3.09
C ILE A 329 -0.09 -6.79 -2.48
N LEU A 330 0.79 -7.39 -3.28
CA LEU A 330 2.15 -7.70 -2.86
C LEU A 330 3.11 -6.63 -3.37
N PHE A 331 3.86 -6.07 -2.42
CA PHE A 331 4.95 -5.17 -2.73
C PHE A 331 6.27 -5.91 -2.52
N GLN A 332 7.11 -5.97 -3.56
CA GLN A 332 8.47 -6.45 -3.43
C GLN A 332 9.44 -5.34 -3.82
N GLU A 333 9.93 -4.63 -2.81
CA GLU A 333 11.15 -3.85 -2.91
C GLU A 333 12.35 -4.82 -2.90
N PRO A 334 13.37 -4.62 -3.76
CA PRO A 334 14.61 -5.40 -3.64
C PRO A 334 15.33 -5.04 -2.32
N LEU A 335 15.53 -6.05 -1.48
CA LEU A 335 16.30 -5.96 -0.22
C LEU A 335 17.82 -6.05 -0.44
N PRO A 336 18.62 -5.47 0.47
CA PRO A 336 18.43 -4.18 1.16
C PRO A 336 18.97 -3.06 0.24
N PHE A 337 18.72 -1.79 0.56
CA PHE A 337 19.15 -0.61 -0.23
C PHE A 337 18.26 -0.20 -1.40
N SER A 338 16.95 -0.13 -1.16
CA SER A 338 16.09 0.72 -1.99
C SER A 338 15.12 1.45 -1.06
N TYR A 339 15.45 2.66 -0.67
CA TYR A 339 14.51 3.61 -0.12
C TYR A 339 13.98 4.46 -1.29
N GLU A 340 12.65 4.45 -1.45
CA GLU A 340 11.81 5.34 -2.29
C GLU A 340 11.93 5.22 -3.80
#